data_AF-A0A418NA29-F1
#
_entry.id   AF-A0A418NA29-F1
#
_cell.length_a   1.000
_cell.length_b   1.000
_cell.length_c   1.000
_cell.angle_alpha   90.00
_cell.angle_beta   90.00
_cell.angle_gamma   90.00
#
_symmetry.space_group_name_H-M   'P 1'
#
loop_
_entity.id
_entity.type
_entity.pdbx_description
1 polymer ?
#
loop_
_entity_poly.entity_id
_entity_poly.type
_entity_poly.pdbx_seq_one_letter_code
_entity_poly.pdbx_strand_id
1 'polypeptide(L)'
;MAEIVRKRTIRPSTRKATSFNYRVDVAKVLADDILLVEVGHESKDFKKTYTFNGSDLANKNNISFRVRDYGTHIDVQWSGAQPSKSSTR
;
A
#
# COMPACT_ATOMS: atom_id res chain seq x y z
N MET A 1 8.17 2.37 -19.56
CA MET A 1 6.97 2.44 -18.71
C MET A 1 6.39 1.07 -18.52
N ALA A 2 6.60 0.47 -17.34
CA ALA A 2 5.98 -0.78 -16.93
C ALA A 2 5.00 -0.54 -15.78
N GLU A 3 3.93 -1.33 -15.72
CA GLU A 3 3.02 -1.37 -14.59
C GLU A 3 3.42 -2.50 -13.64
N ILE A 4 3.79 -2.14 -12.41
CA ILE A 4 4.23 -3.07 -11.37
C ILE A 4 3.10 -3.22 -10.35
N VAL A 5 2.61 -4.43 -10.12
CA VAL A 5 1.55 -4.70 -9.14
C VAL A 5 2.13 -5.34 -7.88
N ARG A 6 1.84 -4.77 -6.72
CA ARG A 6 2.17 -5.34 -5.41
C ARG A 6 0.91 -5.53 -4.59
N LYS A 7 0.72 -6.73 -4.05
CA LYS A 7 -0.44 -7.07 -3.21
C LYS A 7 -0.05 -7.10 -1.74
N ARG A 8 -0.88 -6.51 -0.90
CA ARG A 8 -0.76 -6.55 0.56
C ARG A 8 -2.10 -6.92 1.18
N THR A 9 -2.05 -7.84 2.13
CA THR A 9 -3.21 -8.22 2.94
C THR A 9 -3.00 -7.68 4.35
N ILE A 10 -3.97 -6.93 4.84
CA ILE A 10 -4.09 -6.51 6.22
C ILE A 10 -4.44 -7.77 7.01
N ARG A 11 -3.54 -8.17 7.92
CA ARG A 11 -3.68 -9.39 8.72
C ARG A 11 -3.61 -9.09 10.22
N PRO A 12 -4.68 -8.55 10.82
CA PRO A 12 -4.69 -8.25 12.24
C PRO A 12 -4.54 -9.51 13.11
N SER A 13 -5.02 -10.68 12.65
CA SER A 13 -5.05 -11.93 13.44
C SER A 13 -3.67 -12.44 13.87
N THR A 14 -2.65 -12.19 13.05
CA THR A 14 -1.28 -12.69 13.25
C THR A 14 -0.30 -11.60 13.68
N ARG A 15 -0.76 -10.35 13.81
CA ARG A 15 0.08 -9.20 14.14
C ARG A 15 -0.13 -8.77 15.59
N LYS A 16 0.96 -8.49 16.29
CA LYS A 16 0.90 -7.80 17.59
C LYS A 16 0.11 -6.50 17.42
N ALA A 17 -0.74 -6.17 18.41
CA ALA A 17 -1.62 -5.00 18.39
C ALA A 17 -0.91 -3.65 18.21
N THR A 18 0.42 -3.58 18.28
CA THR A 18 1.23 -2.38 18.01
C THR A 18 1.78 -2.31 16.58
N SER A 19 1.67 -3.38 15.78
CA SER A 19 2.29 -3.52 14.46
C SER A 19 1.31 -3.21 13.32
N PHE A 20 0.87 -1.96 13.24
CA PHE A 20 0.02 -1.47 12.16
C PHE A 20 0.77 -1.09 10.89
N ASN A 21 2.11 -1.22 10.87
CA ASN A 21 2.94 -0.77 9.76
C ASN A 21 3.15 -1.89 8.72
N TYR A 22 2.88 -1.60 7.45
CA TYR A 22 3.00 -2.52 6.33
C TYR A 22 4.00 -1.97 5.32
N ARG A 23 5.09 -2.68 5.09
CA ARG A 23 6.13 -2.28 4.14
C ARG A 23 5.81 -2.78 2.74
N VAL A 24 6.06 -1.96 1.72
CA VAL A 24 5.99 -2.31 0.30
C VAL A 24 7.38 -2.12 -0.28
N ASP A 25 7.90 -3.17 -0.92
CA ASP A 25 9.18 -3.11 -1.62
C ASP A 25 9.00 -2.40 -2.96
N VAL A 26 9.81 -1.37 -3.19
CA VAL A 26 9.81 -0.55 -4.40
C VAL A 26 11.21 -0.39 -5.01
N ALA A 27 12.19 -1.17 -4.56
CA ALA A 27 13.60 -1.01 -4.95
C ALA A 27 13.90 -1.16 -6.45
N LYS A 28 12.96 -1.73 -7.23
CA LYS A 28 13.08 -1.92 -8.68
C LYS A 28 12.10 -1.09 -9.50
N VAL A 29 11.39 -0.17 -8.85
CA VAL A 29 10.47 0.74 -9.55
C VAL A 29 11.32 1.87 -10.13
N LEU A 30 11.32 2.02 -11.45
CA LEU A 30 12.04 3.10 -12.13
C LEU A 30 11.17 4.36 -12.24
N ALA A 31 11.78 5.49 -12.60
CA ALA A 31 11.09 6.79 -12.67
C ALA A 31 9.90 6.81 -13.64
N ASP A 32 9.99 6.07 -14.74
CA ASP A 32 8.96 6.00 -15.78
C ASP A 32 7.93 4.88 -15.55
N ASP A 33 7.99 4.17 -14.41
CA ASP A 33 7.06 3.09 -14.10
C ASP A 33 5.84 3.58 -13.32
N ILE A 34 4.81 2.74 -13.27
CA ILE A 34 3.66 2.93 -12.37
C ILE A 34 3.64 1.76 -11.39
N LEU A 35 3.53 2.07 -10.10
CA LEU A 35 3.30 1.07 -9.07
C LEU A 35 1.83 1.08 -8.64
N LEU A 36 1.19 -0.07 -8.76
CA LEU A 36 -0.15 -0.34 -8.24
C LEU A 36 -0.03 -1.19 -6.97
N VAL A 37 -0.48 -0.65 -5.84
CA VAL A 37 -0.55 -1.39 -4.57
C VAL A 37 -1.98 -1.75 -4.25
N GLU A 38 -2.30 -3.05 -4.34
CA GLU A 38 -3.60 -3.59 -3.92
C GLU A 38 -3.53 -3.95 -2.44
N VAL A 39 -4.37 -3.30 -1.63
CA VAL A 39 -4.50 -3.56 -0.20
C VAL A 39 -5.86 -4.22 0.05
N GLY A 40 -5.83 -5.48 0.48
CA GLY A 40 -7.00 -6.24 0.91
C GLY A 40 -7.02 -6.47 2.42
N HIS A 41 -8.13 -6.96 2.97
CA HIS A 41 -8.24 -7.38 4.38
C HIS A 41 -8.53 -8.88 4.48
N GLU A 42 -7.96 -9.59 5.46
CA GLU A 42 -8.11 -11.05 5.55
C GLU A 42 -9.49 -11.53 6.01
N SER A 43 -10.19 -10.71 6.82
CA SER A 43 -11.50 -11.07 7.41
C SER A 43 -12.64 -10.12 7.05
N LYS A 44 -12.37 -9.06 6.30
CA LYS A 44 -13.35 -8.01 5.97
C LYS A 44 -13.39 -7.85 4.47
N ASP A 45 -14.55 -7.52 3.93
CA ASP A 45 -14.69 -7.17 2.53
C ASP A 45 -14.16 -5.75 2.30
N PHE A 46 -12.83 -5.65 2.25
CA PHE A 46 -12.11 -4.42 2.01
C PHE A 46 -11.05 -4.67 0.95
N LYS A 47 -11.15 -3.91 -0.14
CA LYS A 47 -10.15 -3.89 -1.20
C LYS A 47 -9.98 -2.46 -1.72
N LYS A 48 -8.76 -1.95 -1.64
CA LYS A 48 -8.38 -0.66 -2.22
C LYS A 48 -7.12 -0.79 -3.05
N THR A 49 -7.09 -0.11 -4.18
CA THR A 49 -5.90 -0.02 -5.03
C THR A 49 -5.37 1.40 -4.99
N TYR A 50 -4.06 1.52 -4.75
CA TYR A 50 -3.34 2.78 -4.70
C TYR A 50 -2.35 2.84 -5.86
N THR A 51 -2.37 3.93 -6.63
CA THR A 51 -1.47 4.15 -7.75
C THR A 51 -0.37 5.12 -7.33
N PHE A 52 0.88 4.81 -7.66
CA PHE A 52 2.04 5.66 -7.42
C PHE A 52 2.80 5.87 -8.72
N ASN A 53 3.31 7.08 -8.91
CA ASN A 53 4.22 7.38 -10.00
C ASN A 53 5.62 6.89 -9.62
N GLY A 54 6.30 6.25 -10.57
CA GLY A 54 7.66 5.76 -10.39
C GLY A 54 8.66 6.86 -10.04
N SER A 55 8.43 8.08 -10.54
CA SER A 55 9.23 9.28 -10.22
C SER A 55 9.30 9.54 -8.71
N ASP A 56 8.23 9.25 -7.98
CA ASP A 56 8.16 9.45 -6.52
C ASP A 56 8.85 8.30 -5.74
N LEU A 57 9.21 7.22 -6.44
CA LEU A 57 9.70 5.95 -5.89
C LEU A 57 11.12 5.59 -6.33
N ALA A 58 11.62 6.13 -7.43
CA ALA A 58 12.85 5.69 -8.12
C ALA A 58 14.13 5.69 -7.27
N ASN A 59 14.14 6.41 -6.15
CA ASN A 59 15.28 6.47 -5.21
C ASN A 59 14.96 5.82 -3.84
N LYS A 60 13.92 5.01 -3.76
CA LYS A 60 13.45 4.39 -2.52
C LYS A 60 13.52 2.87 -2.64
N ASN A 61 13.97 2.22 -1.57
CA ASN A 61 13.91 0.76 -1.49
C ASN A 61 12.54 0.28 -0.99
N ASN A 62 11.84 1.13 -0.24
CA ASN A 62 10.56 0.80 0.34
C ASN A 62 9.71 2.03 0.62
N ILE A 63 8.41 1.81 0.61
CA ILE A 63 7.42 2.69 1.22
C ILE A 63 6.67 1.89 2.29
N SER A 64 5.95 2.57 3.16
CA SER A 64 5.13 1.89 4.16
C SER A 64 3.76 2.54 4.28
N PHE A 65 2.80 1.79 4.79
CA PHE A 65 1.51 2.36 5.19
C PHE A 65 1.09 1.83 6.55
N ARG A 66 0.35 2.66 7.27
CA ARG A 66 -0.33 2.28 8.50
C ARG A 66 -1.80 2.08 8.24
N VAL A 67 -2.38 1.09 8.92
CA VAL A 67 -3.81 0.81 8.86
C VAL A 67 -4.44 1.21 10.17
N ARG A 68 -5.51 2.00 10.11
CA ARG A 68 -6.41 2.25 11.23
C ARG A 68 -7.77 1.69 10.89
N ASP A 69 -8.19 0.69 11.65
CA ASP A 69 -9.50 0.06 11.52
C ASP A 69 -10.44 0.61 12.59
N TYR A 70 -11.50 1.29 12.15
CA TYR A 70 -12.50 1.91 13.01
C TYR A 70 -13.77 1.04 13.14
N GLY A 71 -13.73 -0.20 12.66
CA GLY A 71 -14.89 -1.09 12.61
C GLY A 71 -15.75 -0.85 11.37
N THR A 72 -16.22 0.37 11.18
CA THR A 72 -17.10 0.78 10.06
C THR A 72 -16.33 1.15 8.78
N HIS A 73 -15.09 1.58 8.93
CA HIS A 73 -14.22 1.91 7.80
C HIS A 73 -12.76 1.65 8.17
N ILE A 74 -11.95 1.46 7.13
CA ILE A 74 -10.51 1.25 7.24
C ILE A 74 -9.80 2.42 6.55
N ASP A 75 -8.96 3.11 7.31
CA ASP A 75 -8.07 4.16 6.83
C ASP A 75 -6.66 3.61 6.60
N VAL A 76 -6.02 4.05 5.53
CA VAL A 76 -4.69 3.65 5.10
C VAL A 76 -3.85 4.91 4.91
N GLN A 77 -2.87 5.09 5.78
CA GLN A 77 -2.02 6.27 5.82
C GLN A 77 -0.61 5.92 5.30
N TRP A 78 -0.22 6.51 4.18
CA TRP A 78 1.05 6.23 3.54
C TRP A 78 2.21 7.07 4.09
N SER A 79 3.38 6.46 4.14
CA SER A 79 4.65 7.05 4.56
C SER A 79 5.76 6.65 3.59
N GLY A 80 6.65 7.58 3.31
CA GLY A 80 7.70 7.43 2.29
C GLY A 80 7.26 7.90 0.90
N ALA A 81 6.00 7.70 0.47
CA ALA A 81 5.45 8.30 -0.74
C ALA A 81 3.92 8.42 -0.61
N GLN A 82 3.30 9.35 -1.36
CA GLN A 82 1.84 9.47 -1.41
C GLN A 82 1.31 8.91 -2.74
N PRO A 83 0.16 8.23 -2.73
CA PRO A 83 -0.45 7.74 -3.96
C PRO A 83 -1.00 8.91 -4.78
N SER A 84 -0.82 8.86 -6.10
CA SER A 84 -1.41 9.83 -7.03
C SER A 84 -2.91 9.61 -7.22
N LYS A 85 -3.37 8.36 -7.07
CA LYS A 85 -4.79 7.97 -7.13
C LYS A 85 -5.07 6.84 -6.16
N SER A 86 -6.29 6.81 -5.62
CA SER A 86 -6.82 5.67 -4.88
C SER A 86 -8.22 5.31 -5.39
N SER A 87 -8.51 4.02 -5.49
CA SER A 87 -9.81 3.51 -5.92
C SER A 87 -10.24 2.37 -5.01
N THR A 88 -11.50 2.38 -4.62
CA THR A 88 -12.17 1.26 -3.93
C THR A 88 -12.85 0.44 -5.00
N ARG A 89 -12.61 -0.88 -5.01
CA ARG A 89 -13.19 -1.79 -5.99
C ARG A 89 -13.96 -2.88 -5.31
#